data_AF-A0A349YR64-F1
#
_entry.id   AF-A0A349YR64-F1
#
_cell.length_a   1.000
_cell.length_b   1.000
_cell.length_c   1.000
_cell.angle_alpha   90.00
_cell.angle_beta   90.00
_cell.angle_gamma   90.00
#
_symmetry.space_group_name_H-M   'P 1'
#
loop_
_entity.id
_entity.type
_entity.pdbx_description
1 polymer ?
#
loop_
_entity_poly.entity_id
_entity_poly.type
_entity_poly.pdbx_seq_one_letter_code
_entity_poly.pdbx_strand_id
1 'polypeptide(L)'
;MEELYMANNYMSWPASRLRQDENNRLVTDVQIAKWDNVEIPEAIKNPNALSIQLNGGTAKTYDGSAVLNINITPTSIGAAASDHTHIIANITGLQDALNSKAASDHNHDTVYSKLGHTHTVANITDFPTSLPASDVKDWAKADTKPVYTFAEITEKPETYAPSAHKHKDEDIESISASKITGTISIENLPKAALERCVPVKNDTARFALTTDTVQLGDTVKVEDTGLMYLVVDESKLNSEDGYQPYTAAAAASVPWTGVTGKPDKFTPDTHTHAIADVTGLQDALDGKATKDHVHDSEKVVNWNNAITSGAYYAAADATNNPSADAAYSGNVVKGATIVTQTVVKETVSGDFYEYIRRGQLNEDRTAVTTWGEWQEIQYVVAE
;
A
#
# COMPACT_ATOMS: atom_id res chain seq x y z
N MET A 1 -29.66 23.86 84.81
CA MET A 1 -29.06 23.97 83.45
C MET A 1 -28.54 22.60 83.13
N GLU A 2 -28.86 21.93 82.04
CA GLU A 2 -29.50 22.30 80.78
C GLU A 2 -29.78 21.00 80.03
N GLU A 3 -30.77 21.03 79.15
CA GLU A 3 -31.01 20.07 78.07
C GLU A 3 -29.83 20.07 77.06
N LEU A 4 -29.59 18.95 76.34
CA LEU A 4 -29.90 18.85 74.91
C LEU A 4 -29.53 17.46 74.31
N TYR A 5 -30.57 16.79 73.81
CA TYR A 5 -30.73 16.05 72.55
C TYR A 5 -29.54 15.35 71.83
N MET A 6 -29.72 14.05 71.52
CA MET A 6 -29.60 13.45 70.17
C MET A 6 -30.36 12.10 70.13
N ALA A 7 -31.32 11.99 69.20
CA ALA A 7 -32.15 10.82 68.94
C ALA A 7 -31.56 9.95 67.81
N ASN A 8 -31.48 8.64 68.02
CA ASN A 8 -31.45 7.60 66.99
C ASN A 8 -32.10 6.36 67.63
N ASN A 9 -33.34 6.06 67.24
CA ASN A 9 -34.19 5.05 67.86
C ASN A 9 -33.72 3.64 67.49
N TYR A 10 -32.66 3.15 68.15
CA TYR A 10 -32.29 1.74 68.15
C TYR A 10 -32.98 1.07 69.33
N MET A 11 -34.01 0.29 69.03
CA MET A 11 -34.72 -0.55 69.99
C MET A 11 -33.79 -1.70 70.39
N SER A 12 -32.99 -1.51 71.45
CA SER A 12 -32.12 -2.56 71.99
C SER A 12 -32.98 -3.56 72.77
N TRP A 13 -33.58 -4.52 72.09
CA TRP A 13 -34.15 -5.67 72.78
C TRP A 13 -32.98 -6.56 73.24
N PRO A 14 -32.87 -6.89 74.54
CA PRO A 14 -31.90 -7.90 74.95
C PRO A 14 -32.25 -9.20 74.23
N ALA A 15 -31.29 -9.78 73.52
CA ALA A 15 -31.45 -10.97 72.68
C ALA A 15 -32.07 -12.16 73.42
N SER A 16 -32.13 -12.12 74.75
CA SER A 16 -32.75 -13.13 75.62
C SER A 16 -34.28 -13.25 75.52
N ARG A 17 -35.00 -12.32 74.89
CA ARG A 17 -36.49 -12.34 74.78
C ARG A 17 -37.06 -12.58 73.39
N LEU A 18 -36.22 -12.79 72.39
CA LEU A 18 -36.64 -13.18 71.04
C LEU A 18 -36.17 -14.61 70.80
N ARG A 19 -37.08 -15.47 70.35
CA ARG A 19 -36.76 -16.83 69.93
C ARG A 19 -37.08 -16.98 68.45
N GLN A 20 -36.26 -17.75 67.75
CA GLN A 20 -36.52 -18.06 66.36
C GLN A 20 -37.31 -19.37 66.31
N ASP A 21 -38.44 -19.37 65.61
CA ASP A 21 -39.16 -20.61 65.34
C ASP A 21 -38.42 -21.47 64.31
N GLU A 22 -38.92 -22.68 64.08
CA GLU A 22 -38.35 -23.67 63.17
C GLU A 22 -38.27 -23.21 61.70
N ASN A 23 -38.96 -22.11 61.36
CA ASN A 23 -38.95 -21.48 60.05
C ASN A 23 -38.17 -20.15 60.03
N ASN A 24 -37.29 -19.95 61.01
CA ASN A 24 -36.40 -18.80 61.13
C ASN A 24 -37.11 -17.44 61.29
N ARG A 25 -38.34 -17.40 61.79
CA ARG A 25 -39.03 -16.14 62.14
C ARG A 25 -38.82 -15.81 63.61
N LEU A 26 -38.59 -14.53 63.91
CA LEU A 26 -38.51 -14.06 65.29
C LEU A 26 -39.93 -14.01 65.87
N VAL A 27 -40.27 -14.98 66.72
CA VAL A 27 -41.59 -15.11 67.37
C VAL A 27 -41.49 -14.79 68.85
N THR A 28 -42.63 -14.41 69.43
CA THR A 28 -42.76 -14.11 70.85
C THR A 28 -43.41 -15.27 71.59
N ASP A 29 -43.06 -15.46 72.86
CA ASP A 29 -43.61 -16.56 73.69
C ASP A 29 -45.15 -16.52 73.82
N VAL A 30 -45.79 -15.36 73.62
CA VAL A 30 -47.25 -15.18 73.68
C VAL A 30 -47.99 -15.83 72.50
N GLN A 31 -47.39 -15.81 71.31
CA GLN A 31 -48.01 -16.37 70.11
C GLN A 31 -48.03 -17.89 70.17
N ILE A 32 -46.96 -18.49 70.69
CA ILE A 32 -46.83 -19.94 70.86
C ILE A 32 -47.93 -20.49 71.79
N ALA A 33 -48.16 -19.85 72.94
CA ALA A 33 -49.16 -20.31 73.92
C ALA A 33 -50.62 -20.29 73.42
N LYS A 34 -50.94 -19.47 72.40
CA LYS A 34 -52.29 -19.43 71.80
C LYS A 34 -52.51 -20.51 70.76
N TRP A 35 -51.48 -20.94 70.06
CA TRP A 35 -51.59 -22.01 69.06
C TRP A 35 -51.65 -23.38 69.72
N ASP A 36 -50.90 -23.58 70.81
CA ASP A 36 -50.88 -24.85 71.53
C ASP A 36 -52.18 -25.20 72.27
N ASN A 37 -53.10 -24.24 72.43
CA ASN A 37 -54.37 -24.43 73.16
C ASN A 37 -55.60 -24.62 72.26
N VAL A 38 -55.44 -24.93 70.97
CA VAL A 38 -56.57 -25.25 70.08
C VAL A 38 -56.69 -26.76 69.88
N GLU A 39 -57.63 -27.40 70.59
CA GLU A 39 -58.06 -28.78 70.28
C GLU A 39 -59.10 -28.77 69.15
N ILE A 40 -58.87 -29.57 68.10
CA ILE A 40 -59.78 -29.73 66.95
C ILE A 40 -60.54 -31.07 67.09
N PRO A 41 -61.89 -31.12 66.95
CA PRO A 41 -62.66 -32.36 67.10
C PRO A 41 -62.41 -33.38 65.98
N GLU A 42 -62.50 -34.66 66.32
CA GLU A 42 -62.20 -35.75 65.38
C GLU A 42 -63.28 -35.96 64.28
N ALA A 43 -64.53 -35.50 64.44
CA ALA A 43 -65.57 -35.57 63.40
C ALA A 43 -66.77 -34.61 63.59
N ILE A 44 -67.52 -34.31 62.51
CA ILE A 44 -68.72 -33.44 62.49
C ILE A 44 -69.90 -34.11 61.73
N LYS A 45 -71.08 -34.24 62.35
CA LYS A 45 -72.30 -34.88 61.77
C LYS A 45 -73.08 -33.97 60.79
N ASN A 46 -73.82 -34.58 59.86
CA ASN A 46 -74.60 -33.88 58.83
C ASN A 46 -76.09 -33.68 59.25
N PRO A 47 -76.78 -32.55 58.94
CA PRO A 47 -78.12 -32.26 59.49
C PRO A 47 -79.27 -33.10 58.92
N ASN A 48 -79.12 -33.65 57.71
CA ASN A 48 -80.11 -34.49 57.04
C ASN A 48 -79.47 -35.80 56.56
N ALA A 49 -80.08 -36.94 56.91
CA ALA A 49 -79.54 -38.26 56.56
C ALA A 49 -79.94 -38.73 55.14
N LEU A 50 -79.06 -39.45 54.44
CA LEU A 50 -79.31 -40.09 53.13
C LEU A 50 -80.01 -41.45 53.30
N SER A 51 -81.00 -41.81 52.46
CA SER A 51 -81.71 -43.11 52.47
C SER A 51 -81.61 -43.87 51.13
N ILE A 52 -81.33 -45.19 51.16
CA ILE A 52 -81.14 -46.05 49.95
C ILE A 52 -81.97 -47.35 50.05
N GLN A 53 -82.70 -47.73 48.98
CA GLN A 53 -83.52 -48.95 48.85
C GLN A 53 -83.13 -49.77 47.59
N LEU A 54 -83.04 -51.10 47.68
CA LEU A 54 -82.65 -52.00 46.57
C LEU A 54 -83.76 -53.02 46.26
N ASN A 55 -84.05 -53.29 44.98
CA ASN A 55 -85.01 -54.28 44.45
C ASN A 55 -86.28 -54.52 45.29
N GLY A 56 -86.92 -53.44 45.74
CA GLY A 56 -88.14 -53.51 46.56
C GLY A 56 -87.96 -53.91 48.05
N GLY A 57 -86.74 -54.09 48.55
CA GLY A 57 -86.42 -54.42 49.95
C GLY A 57 -86.46 -53.22 50.92
N THR A 58 -86.05 -53.36 52.19
CA THR A 58 -86.10 -52.27 53.20
C THR A 58 -84.95 -51.25 53.06
N ALA A 59 -85.21 -49.97 53.32
CA ALA A 59 -84.23 -48.87 53.14
C ALA A 59 -83.22 -48.70 54.31
N LYS A 60 -82.01 -48.20 54.03
CA LYS A 60 -80.92 -47.89 54.99
C LYS A 60 -80.56 -46.39 55.04
N THR A 61 -80.18 -45.83 56.22
CA THR A 61 -79.92 -44.38 56.42
C THR A 61 -78.53 -44.01 56.98
N TYR A 62 -77.92 -42.88 56.54
CA TYR A 62 -76.58 -42.38 56.97
C TYR A 62 -76.55 -40.88 57.33
N ASP A 63 -75.97 -40.50 58.49
CA ASP A 63 -75.97 -39.13 59.06
C ASP A 63 -74.57 -38.47 59.18
N GLY A 64 -73.49 -39.10 58.71
CA GLY A 64 -72.14 -38.55 58.78
C GLY A 64 -71.38 -38.81 60.07
N SER A 65 -71.97 -39.48 61.06
CA SER A 65 -71.32 -39.74 62.35
C SER A 65 -70.37 -40.93 62.36
N ALA A 66 -70.68 -41.94 61.56
CA ALA A 66 -69.90 -43.16 61.43
C ALA A 66 -70.12 -43.74 60.04
N VAL A 67 -69.07 -44.28 59.44
CA VAL A 67 -69.10 -44.86 58.08
C VAL A 67 -70.20 -45.92 57.98
N LEU A 68 -71.05 -45.82 56.95
CA LEU A 68 -72.06 -46.83 56.63
C LEU A 68 -71.71 -47.54 55.33
N ASN A 69 -71.54 -48.85 55.39
CA ASN A 69 -71.26 -49.69 54.23
C ASN A 69 -72.55 -50.35 53.72
N ILE A 70 -72.92 -50.08 52.48
CA ILE A 70 -74.02 -50.75 51.79
C ILE A 70 -73.43 -51.63 50.69
N ASN A 71 -73.63 -52.93 50.82
CA ASN A 71 -73.21 -53.88 49.81
C ASN A 71 -74.30 -54.00 48.73
N ILE A 72 -74.00 -53.55 47.51
CA ILE A 72 -74.88 -53.69 46.35
C ILE A 72 -74.31 -54.83 45.49
N THR A 73 -75.02 -55.95 45.49
CA THR A 73 -74.65 -57.14 44.70
C THR A 73 -75.61 -57.35 43.54
N PRO A 74 -75.19 -58.02 42.44
CA PRO A 74 -76.08 -58.40 41.33
C PRO A 74 -77.35 -59.11 41.82
N THR A 75 -77.23 -60.02 42.78
CA THR A 75 -78.37 -60.69 43.40
C THR A 75 -79.29 -59.72 44.15
N SER A 76 -78.73 -58.76 44.90
CA SER A 76 -79.53 -57.78 45.65
C SER A 76 -80.37 -56.85 44.76
N ILE A 77 -80.00 -56.74 43.48
CA ILE A 77 -80.73 -55.95 42.48
C ILE A 77 -81.53 -56.81 41.48
N GLY A 78 -81.54 -58.14 41.62
CA GLY A 78 -82.24 -59.04 40.70
C GLY A 78 -81.58 -59.18 39.33
N ALA A 79 -80.28 -58.91 39.22
CA ALA A 79 -79.54 -59.07 37.98
C ALA A 79 -79.35 -60.55 37.62
N ALA A 80 -79.35 -60.86 36.32
CA ALA A 80 -78.99 -62.17 35.81
C ALA A 80 -77.53 -62.51 36.14
N ALA A 81 -77.20 -63.81 36.16
CA ALA A 81 -75.84 -64.27 36.36
C ALA A 81 -74.91 -63.76 35.24
N SER A 82 -73.66 -63.43 35.61
CA SER A 82 -72.62 -63.07 34.65
C SER A 82 -72.48 -64.15 33.57
N ASP A 83 -72.51 -65.40 34.01
CA ASP A 83 -72.50 -66.55 33.11
C ASP A 83 -73.92 -67.11 33.00
N HIS A 84 -74.52 -66.88 31.85
CA HIS A 84 -75.75 -67.52 31.43
C HIS A 84 -75.65 -67.86 29.95
N THR A 85 -76.38 -68.88 29.54
CA THR A 85 -76.34 -69.35 28.15
C THR A 85 -77.70 -69.16 27.49
N HIS A 86 -77.67 -68.69 26.25
CA HIS A 86 -78.81 -68.79 25.36
C HIS A 86 -78.57 -69.91 24.36
N ILE A 87 -79.51 -70.87 24.26
CA ILE A 87 -79.55 -71.75 23.11
C ILE A 87 -80.16 -71.00 21.92
N ILE A 88 -79.90 -71.43 20.69
CA ILE A 88 -80.40 -70.73 19.48
C ILE A 88 -81.93 -70.59 19.50
N ALA A 89 -82.63 -71.56 20.11
CA ALA A 89 -84.08 -71.56 20.29
C ALA A 89 -84.59 -70.48 21.26
N ASN A 90 -83.73 -69.91 22.12
CA ASN A 90 -84.10 -68.79 23.00
C ASN A 90 -84.27 -67.48 22.21
N ILE A 91 -83.88 -67.45 20.92
CA ILE A 91 -83.98 -66.28 20.06
C ILE A 91 -84.84 -66.63 18.84
N THR A 92 -86.11 -66.21 18.88
CA THR A 92 -87.09 -66.45 17.81
C THR A 92 -86.56 -65.94 16.46
N GLY A 93 -86.50 -66.84 15.46
CA GLY A 93 -86.09 -66.52 14.09
C GLY A 93 -84.57 -66.52 13.81
N LEU A 94 -83.72 -66.75 14.82
CA LEU A 94 -82.26 -66.71 14.64
C LEU A 94 -81.74 -67.86 13.75
N GLN A 95 -82.30 -69.07 13.90
CA GLN A 95 -81.90 -70.24 13.09
C GLN A 95 -82.17 -70.01 11.60
N ASP A 96 -83.34 -69.48 11.25
CA ASP A 96 -83.72 -69.22 9.86
C ASP A 96 -82.90 -68.09 9.24
N ALA A 97 -82.61 -67.05 10.03
CA ALA A 97 -81.74 -65.96 9.62
C ALA A 97 -80.32 -66.44 9.32
N LEU A 98 -79.75 -67.31 10.16
CA LEU A 98 -78.40 -67.87 9.95
C LEU A 98 -78.35 -68.83 8.77
N ASN A 99 -79.35 -69.71 8.63
CA ASN A 99 -79.47 -70.63 7.50
C ASN A 99 -79.57 -69.88 6.15
N SER A 100 -80.08 -68.65 6.15
CA SER A 100 -80.20 -67.81 4.95
C SER A 100 -78.94 -66.98 4.64
N LYS A 101 -77.90 -67.02 5.48
CA LYS A 101 -76.67 -66.22 5.32
C LYS A 101 -75.49 -66.99 4.76
N ALA A 102 -75.47 -68.31 4.86
CA ALA A 102 -74.47 -69.16 4.22
C ALA A 102 -75.12 -69.88 3.04
N ALA A 103 -74.78 -69.50 1.81
CA ALA A 103 -75.13 -70.31 0.65
C ALA A 103 -74.33 -71.62 0.71
N SER A 104 -75.01 -72.77 0.80
CA SER A 104 -74.36 -74.09 0.74
C SER A 104 -73.62 -74.34 -0.58
N ASP A 105 -73.90 -73.54 -1.61
CA ASP A 105 -73.08 -73.41 -2.82
C ASP A 105 -72.82 -71.92 -3.07
N HIS A 106 -71.58 -71.46 -2.92
CA HIS A 106 -71.16 -70.20 -3.53
C HIS A 106 -69.98 -70.45 -4.46
N ASN A 107 -70.06 -69.85 -5.65
CA ASN A 107 -69.02 -69.83 -6.66
C ASN A 107 -68.54 -68.38 -6.82
N HIS A 108 -67.28 -68.20 -7.19
CA HIS A 108 -66.73 -66.87 -7.48
C HIS A 108 -67.01 -66.48 -8.94
N ASP A 109 -68.29 -66.29 -9.27
CA ASP A 109 -68.71 -65.65 -10.52
C ASP A 109 -68.44 -64.13 -10.45
N THR A 110 -68.07 -63.57 -11.60
CA THR A 110 -67.89 -62.16 -11.96
C THR A 110 -68.87 -61.14 -11.38
N VAL A 111 -70.01 -61.56 -10.82
CA VAL A 111 -70.97 -60.65 -10.17
C VAL A 111 -70.63 -60.35 -8.70
N TYR A 112 -69.75 -61.10 -8.03
CA TYR A 112 -69.38 -60.89 -6.60
C TYR A 112 -67.99 -60.27 -6.35
N SER A 113 -67.42 -59.59 -7.34
CA SER A 113 -66.09 -58.95 -7.26
C SER A 113 -66.07 -57.61 -6.50
N LYS A 114 -66.80 -57.43 -5.39
CA LYS A 114 -66.65 -56.20 -4.59
C LYS A 114 -66.96 -56.32 -3.10
N LEU A 115 -66.22 -57.16 -2.40
CA LEU A 115 -65.73 -56.80 -1.07
C LEU A 115 -64.30 -57.36 -0.96
N GLY A 116 -63.33 -56.45 -1.00
CA GLY A 116 -61.92 -56.78 -1.17
C GLY A 116 -61.44 -57.86 -0.21
N HIS A 117 -61.09 -59.01 -0.77
CA HIS A 117 -60.28 -60.00 -0.09
C HIS A 117 -59.10 -60.36 -0.98
N THR A 118 -58.03 -60.84 -0.36
CA THR A 118 -56.79 -61.21 -1.04
C THR A 118 -56.52 -62.69 -0.76
N HIS A 119 -56.12 -63.41 -1.80
CA HIS A 119 -55.55 -64.74 -1.64
C HIS A 119 -54.02 -64.59 -1.57
N THR A 120 -53.38 -65.24 -0.60
CA THR A 120 -51.92 -65.41 -0.66
C THR A 120 -51.59 -66.52 -1.65
N VAL A 121 -50.44 -66.45 -2.33
CA VAL A 121 -49.99 -67.47 -3.30
C VAL A 121 -50.04 -68.88 -2.69
N ALA A 122 -49.76 -69.01 -1.40
CA ALA A 122 -49.81 -70.27 -0.66
C ALA A 122 -51.20 -70.93 -0.63
N ASN A 123 -52.27 -70.15 -0.79
CA ASN A 123 -53.65 -70.66 -0.78
C ASN A 123 -54.14 -71.08 -2.18
N ILE A 124 -53.28 -70.99 -3.20
CA ILE A 124 -53.61 -71.30 -4.59
C ILE A 124 -52.79 -72.52 -4.99
N THR A 125 -53.41 -73.70 -5.07
CA THR A 125 -52.72 -74.98 -5.31
C THR A 125 -52.23 -75.16 -6.75
N ASP A 126 -52.69 -74.32 -7.68
CA ASP A 126 -52.35 -74.33 -9.10
C ASP A 126 -51.66 -73.03 -9.55
N PHE A 127 -51.04 -72.30 -8.61
CA PHE A 127 -50.33 -71.07 -8.95
C PHE A 127 -49.13 -71.38 -9.86
N PRO A 128 -49.00 -70.70 -11.01
CA PRO A 128 -47.95 -71.02 -11.98
C PRO A 128 -46.56 -70.68 -11.40
N THR A 129 -45.59 -71.57 -11.60
CA THR A 129 -44.20 -71.39 -11.14
C THR A 129 -43.43 -70.33 -11.92
N SER A 130 -43.97 -69.86 -13.05
CA SER A 130 -43.53 -68.65 -13.74
C SER A 130 -44.73 -67.86 -14.25
N LEU A 131 -44.75 -66.55 -13.99
CA LEU A 131 -45.63 -65.58 -14.63
C LEU A 131 -44.80 -64.90 -15.73
N PRO A 132 -44.67 -65.47 -16.94
CA PRO A 132 -44.05 -64.72 -18.02
C PRO A 132 -44.97 -63.54 -18.28
N ALA A 133 -44.49 -62.31 -18.01
CA ALA A 133 -45.29 -61.13 -18.25
C ALA A 133 -45.69 -61.12 -19.73
N SER A 134 -46.94 -61.46 -20.05
CA SER A 134 -47.45 -61.53 -21.44
C SER A 134 -47.24 -60.19 -22.15
N ASP A 135 -47.23 -59.13 -21.35
CA ASP A 135 -47.19 -57.74 -21.79
C ASP A 135 -45.75 -57.24 -22.01
N VAL A 136 -44.76 -58.02 -21.60
CA VAL A 136 -43.34 -57.72 -21.84
C VAL A 136 -42.96 -58.31 -23.18
N LYS A 137 -42.59 -57.44 -24.13
CA LYS A 137 -42.16 -57.85 -25.46
C LYS A 137 -40.96 -58.80 -25.38
N ASP A 138 -40.87 -59.73 -26.33
CA ASP A 138 -39.92 -60.85 -26.29
C ASP A 138 -38.45 -60.43 -26.10
N TRP A 139 -38.04 -59.28 -26.64
CA TRP A 139 -36.69 -58.74 -26.47
C TRP A 139 -36.34 -58.42 -25.00
N ALA A 140 -37.33 -58.05 -24.18
CA ALA A 140 -37.12 -57.75 -22.77
C ALA A 140 -37.11 -59.03 -21.90
N LYS A 141 -37.54 -60.17 -22.46
CA LYS A 141 -37.46 -61.51 -21.83
C LYS A 141 -36.17 -62.26 -22.14
N ALA A 142 -35.39 -61.82 -23.13
CA ALA A 142 -34.12 -62.46 -23.50
C ALA A 142 -33.05 -62.31 -22.39
N ASP A 143 -32.27 -63.37 -22.12
CA ASP A 143 -31.17 -63.36 -21.14
C ASP A 143 -30.06 -62.38 -21.52
N THR A 144 -29.83 -62.22 -22.83
CA THR A 144 -28.89 -61.27 -23.39
C THR A 144 -29.66 -60.09 -23.96
N LYS A 145 -29.45 -58.91 -23.40
CA LYS A 145 -30.09 -57.69 -23.90
C LYS A 145 -29.38 -57.18 -25.16
N PRO A 146 -30.10 -56.53 -26.09
CA PRO A 146 -29.45 -55.87 -27.21
C PRO A 146 -28.44 -54.85 -26.70
N VAL A 147 -27.26 -54.81 -27.31
CA VAL A 147 -26.32 -53.71 -27.09
C VAL A 147 -26.83 -52.53 -27.89
N TYR A 148 -27.39 -51.54 -27.21
CA TYR A 148 -27.83 -50.30 -27.83
C TYR A 148 -26.65 -49.37 -28.01
N THR A 149 -26.53 -48.78 -29.19
CA THR A 149 -25.66 -47.64 -29.43
C THR A 149 -26.26 -46.40 -28.78
N PHE A 150 -25.43 -45.41 -28.44
CA PHE A 150 -25.90 -44.15 -27.86
C PHE A 150 -26.90 -43.40 -28.77
N ALA A 151 -26.88 -43.69 -30.08
CA ALA A 151 -27.81 -43.12 -31.05
C ALA A 151 -29.23 -43.69 -30.96
N GLU A 152 -29.41 -44.90 -30.43
CA GLU A 152 -30.72 -45.57 -30.34
C GLU A 152 -31.53 -45.15 -29.11
N ILE A 153 -30.96 -44.34 -28.22
CA ILE A 153 -31.62 -43.84 -27.01
C ILE A 153 -32.33 -42.51 -27.32
N THR A 154 -33.64 -42.58 -27.59
CA THR A 154 -34.50 -41.39 -27.66
C THR A 154 -34.71 -40.81 -26.25
N GLU A 155 -34.84 -39.48 -26.13
CA GLU A 155 -34.94 -38.76 -24.83
C GLU A 155 -33.66 -38.81 -23.96
N LYS A 156 -32.49 -39.08 -24.56
CA LYS A 156 -31.21 -38.95 -23.87
C LYS A 156 -30.93 -37.48 -23.48
N PRO A 157 -30.37 -37.22 -22.29
CA PRO A 157 -29.90 -35.89 -21.92
C PRO A 157 -28.91 -35.37 -22.96
N GLU A 158 -29.09 -34.14 -23.46
CA GLU A 158 -28.11 -33.49 -24.33
C GLU A 158 -26.79 -33.26 -23.61
N THR A 159 -26.82 -33.20 -22.28
CA THR A 159 -25.66 -33.07 -21.41
C THR A 159 -25.66 -34.17 -20.35
N TYR A 160 -24.76 -35.13 -20.51
CA TYR A 160 -24.30 -35.95 -19.39
C TYR A 160 -23.25 -35.13 -18.65
N ALA A 161 -23.63 -34.50 -17.54
CA ALA A 161 -22.67 -33.99 -16.56
C ALA A 161 -22.53 -35.03 -15.45
N PRO A 162 -21.75 -36.12 -15.64
CA PRO A 162 -21.48 -37.05 -14.54
C PRO A 162 -20.87 -36.25 -13.38
N SER A 163 -21.49 -36.35 -12.20
CA SER A 163 -21.08 -35.61 -11.00
C SER A 163 -19.63 -35.89 -10.59
N ALA A 164 -19.10 -37.05 -11.01
CA ALA A 164 -17.69 -37.35 -11.02
C ALA A 164 -17.39 -38.40 -12.11
N HIS A 165 -16.33 -38.18 -12.88
CA HIS A 165 -15.69 -39.20 -13.70
C HIS A 165 -14.17 -39.01 -13.63
N LYS A 166 -13.42 -40.04 -14.03
CA LYS A 166 -11.96 -40.00 -14.10
C LYS A 166 -11.56 -40.13 -15.56
N HIS A 167 -10.62 -39.30 -16.00
CA HIS A 167 -9.88 -39.51 -17.24
C HIS A 167 -8.58 -40.22 -16.92
N LYS A 168 -8.11 -41.07 -17.83
CA LYS A 168 -6.70 -41.49 -17.84
C LYS A 168 -5.89 -40.47 -18.63
N ASP A 169 -4.58 -40.47 -18.43
CA ASP A 169 -3.68 -39.55 -19.13
C ASP A 169 -3.78 -39.72 -20.67
N GLU A 170 -4.01 -40.96 -21.14
CA GLU A 170 -4.19 -41.24 -22.56
C GLU A 170 -5.48 -40.64 -23.16
N ASP A 171 -6.47 -40.32 -22.33
CA ASP A 171 -7.75 -39.77 -22.79
C ASP A 171 -7.66 -38.24 -23.03
N ILE A 172 -6.55 -37.60 -22.66
CA ILE A 172 -6.37 -36.15 -22.72
C ILE A 172 -5.43 -35.79 -23.89
N GLU A 173 -6.02 -35.63 -25.08
CA GLU A 173 -5.25 -35.26 -26.28
C GLU A 173 -4.91 -33.76 -26.35
N SER A 174 -5.77 -32.90 -25.78
CA SER A 174 -5.55 -31.45 -25.77
C SER A 174 -6.28 -30.77 -24.62
N ILE A 175 -5.72 -29.66 -24.14
CA ILE A 175 -6.32 -28.81 -23.11
C ILE A 175 -6.26 -27.36 -23.61
N SER A 176 -7.41 -26.67 -23.59
CA SER A 176 -7.45 -25.24 -23.87
C SER A 176 -6.70 -24.47 -22.78
N ALA A 177 -5.71 -23.65 -23.16
CA ALA A 177 -4.90 -22.88 -22.22
C ALA A 177 -5.74 -22.01 -21.27
N SER A 178 -6.88 -21.48 -21.72
CA SER A 178 -7.80 -20.67 -20.89
C SER A 178 -8.48 -21.44 -19.75
N LYS A 179 -8.41 -22.78 -19.76
CA LYS A 179 -8.95 -23.65 -18.70
C LYS A 179 -7.90 -24.07 -17.68
N ILE A 180 -6.62 -23.86 -17.97
CA ILE A 180 -5.53 -24.12 -17.05
C ILE A 180 -5.51 -22.95 -16.05
N THR A 181 -5.85 -23.23 -14.79
CA THR A 181 -5.91 -22.24 -13.71
C THR A 181 -5.07 -22.71 -12.52
N GLY A 182 -4.63 -21.79 -11.66
CA GLY A 182 -3.77 -22.09 -10.52
C GLY A 182 -2.28 -21.99 -10.83
N THR A 183 -1.45 -22.76 -10.12
CA THR A 183 0.01 -22.77 -10.25
C THR A 183 0.47 -24.08 -10.86
N ILE A 184 1.27 -23.99 -11.92
CA ILE A 184 2.00 -25.13 -12.48
C ILE A 184 3.44 -25.06 -11.95
N SER A 185 3.93 -26.16 -11.38
CA SER A 185 5.33 -26.23 -10.95
C SER A 185 6.27 -26.17 -12.16
N ILE A 186 7.40 -25.47 -12.01
CA ILE A 186 8.30 -25.16 -13.13
C ILE A 186 8.90 -26.42 -13.78
N GLU A 187 9.08 -27.50 -13.03
CA GLU A 187 9.56 -28.79 -13.53
C GLU A 187 8.61 -29.46 -14.54
N ASN A 188 7.33 -29.07 -14.52
CA ASN A 188 6.30 -29.59 -15.43
C ASN A 188 6.09 -28.68 -16.65
N LEU A 189 6.81 -27.57 -16.75
CA LEU A 189 6.80 -26.73 -17.93
C LEU A 189 7.92 -27.17 -18.88
N PRO A 190 7.65 -27.29 -20.19
CA PRO A 190 8.71 -27.49 -21.17
C PRO A 190 9.75 -26.37 -21.03
N LYS A 191 11.03 -26.71 -21.16
CA LYS A 191 12.13 -25.72 -21.07
C LYS A 191 11.87 -24.51 -21.97
N ALA A 192 11.36 -24.76 -23.19
CA ALA A 192 11.04 -23.76 -24.21
C ALA A 192 9.90 -22.80 -23.85
N ALA A 193 9.14 -23.06 -22.78
CA ALA A 193 8.03 -22.21 -22.37
C ALA A 193 8.46 -20.96 -21.58
N LEU A 194 9.72 -20.92 -21.12
CA LEU A 194 10.24 -19.83 -20.28
C LEU A 194 11.67 -19.47 -20.72
N GLU A 195 11.97 -18.19 -20.89
CA GLU A 195 13.35 -17.73 -20.97
C GLU A 195 14.02 -17.80 -19.59
N ARG A 196 15.21 -18.40 -19.52
CA ARG A 196 15.95 -18.62 -18.26
C ARG A 196 17.26 -17.85 -18.26
N CYS A 197 17.73 -17.50 -17.08
CA CYS A 197 19.07 -16.94 -16.87
C CYS A 197 20.01 -18.04 -16.36
N VAL A 198 21.00 -18.43 -17.19
CA VAL A 198 21.98 -19.47 -16.88
C VAL A 198 23.31 -18.82 -16.49
N PRO A 199 23.74 -18.93 -15.22
CA PRO A 199 25.05 -18.44 -14.79
C PRO A 199 26.15 -19.41 -15.21
N VAL A 200 27.23 -18.89 -15.79
CA VAL A 200 28.45 -19.63 -16.15
C VAL A 200 29.68 -18.89 -15.63
N LYS A 201 30.73 -19.62 -15.29
CA LYS A 201 31.90 -19.04 -14.64
C LYS A 201 32.64 -18.04 -15.54
N ASN A 202 32.94 -18.44 -16.77
CA ASN A 202 33.77 -17.71 -17.73
C ASN A 202 33.34 -18.02 -19.18
N ASP A 203 33.98 -17.39 -20.15
CA ASP A 203 33.67 -17.60 -21.57
C ASP A 203 33.96 -19.01 -22.07
N THR A 204 34.94 -19.70 -21.48
CA THR A 204 35.17 -21.12 -21.78
C THR A 204 33.95 -21.97 -21.40
N ALA A 205 33.32 -21.69 -20.26
CA ALA A 205 32.09 -22.35 -19.84
C ALA A 205 30.88 -21.92 -20.68
N ARG A 206 30.78 -20.64 -21.07
CA ARG A 206 29.76 -20.16 -22.02
C ARG A 206 29.83 -20.93 -23.34
N PHE A 207 31.01 -21.09 -23.91
CA PHE A 207 31.20 -21.83 -25.17
C PHE A 207 31.10 -23.36 -25.04
N ALA A 208 30.97 -23.89 -23.83
CA ALA A 208 30.74 -25.32 -23.59
C ALA A 208 29.25 -25.66 -23.39
N LEU A 209 28.35 -24.67 -23.46
CA LEU A 209 26.91 -24.88 -23.32
C LEU A 209 26.34 -25.71 -24.48
N THR A 210 25.28 -26.46 -24.17
CA THR A 210 24.55 -27.29 -25.13
C THR A 210 23.05 -27.00 -25.09
N THR A 211 22.31 -27.50 -26.07
CA THR A 211 20.84 -27.43 -26.14
C THR A 211 20.13 -28.10 -24.96
N ASP A 212 20.83 -28.92 -24.17
CA ASP A 212 20.27 -29.48 -22.94
C ASP A 212 20.25 -28.46 -21.81
N THR A 213 21.16 -27.48 -21.86
CA THR A 213 21.43 -26.50 -20.80
C THR A 213 20.84 -25.12 -21.08
N VAL A 214 20.77 -24.71 -22.35
CA VAL A 214 20.23 -23.43 -22.81
C VAL A 214 19.41 -23.65 -24.08
N GLN A 215 18.53 -22.71 -24.38
CA GLN A 215 17.77 -22.67 -25.63
C GLN A 215 17.77 -21.27 -26.26
N LEU A 216 17.23 -21.14 -27.47
CA LEU A 216 17.05 -19.83 -28.12
C LEU A 216 16.24 -18.89 -27.22
N GLY A 217 16.77 -17.68 -27.00
CA GLY A 217 16.16 -16.68 -26.12
C GLY A 217 16.57 -16.76 -24.65
N ASP A 218 17.25 -17.83 -24.21
CA ASP A 218 17.82 -17.88 -22.87
C ASP A 218 18.92 -16.81 -22.72
N THR A 219 19.11 -16.34 -21.49
CA THR A 219 20.19 -15.42 -21.13
C THR A 219 21.32 -16.16 -20.43
N VAL A 220 22.55 -15.93 -20.85
CA VAL A 220 23.75 -16.45 -20.20
C VAL A 220 24.47 -15.33 -19.46
N LYS A 221 24.69 -15.48 -18.16
CA LYS A 221 25.45 -14.54 -17.34
C LYS A 221 26.84 -15.10 -17.10
N VAL A 222 27.87 -14.41 -17.59
CA VAL A 222 29.26 -14.76 -17.36
C VAL A 222 29.74 -14.09 -16.07
N GLU A 223 29.99 -14.88 -15.02
CA GLU A 223 30.28 -14.35 -13.68
C GLU A 223 31.58 -13.57 -13.60
N ASP A 224 32.63 -14.02 -14.29
CA ASP A 224 33.95 -13.38 -14.24
C ASP A 224 33.98 -11.98 -14.87
N THR A 225 33.19 -11.77 -15.94
CA THR A 225 33.09 -10.47 -16.62
C THR A 225 31.89 -9.64 -16.16
N GLY A 226 30.90 -10.28 -15.54
CA GLY A 226 29.62 -9.67 -15.20
C GLY A 226 28.73 -9.39 -16.42
N LEU A 227 29.14 -9.80 -17.62
CA LEU A 227 28.39 -9.58 -18.85
C LEU A 227 27.26 -10.59 -18.99
N MET A 228 26.16 -10.13 -19.60
CA MET A 228 25.02 -10.96 -19.96
C MET A 228 24.93 -11.06 -21.47
N TYR A 229 24.53 -12.22 -21.96
CA TYR A 229 24.39 -12.53 -23.38
C TYR A 229 23.04 -13.20 -23.64
N LEU A 230 22.34 -12.79 -24.69
CA LEU A 230 21.17 -13.48 -25.21
C LEU A 230 21.61 -14.59 -26.15
N VAL A 231 21.09 -15.82 -25.98
CA VAL A 231 21.31 -16.91 -26.93
C VAL A 231 20.47 -16.63 -28.18
N VAL A 232 21.14 -16.48 -29.33
CA VAL A 232 20.50 -16.13 -30.61
C VAL A 232 20.64 -17.23 -31.67
N ASP A 233 21.55 -18.19 -31.50
CA ASP A 233 21.70 -19.34 -32.40
C ASP A 233 22.25 -20.56 -31.62
N GLU A 234 21.37 -21.53 -31.37
CA GLU A 234 21.70 -22.77 -30.65
C GLU A 234 22.64 -23.70 -31.42
N SER A 235 22.78 -23.52 -32.74
CA SER A 235 23.73 -24.29 -33.54
C SER A 235 25.17 -23.81 -33.39
N LYS A 236 25.38 -22.65 -32.75
CA LYS A 236 26.68 -21.97 -32.61
C LYS A 236 27.02 -21.63 -31.16
N LEU A 237 26.53 -22.41 -30.19
CA LEU A 237 26.82 -22.19 -28.77
C LEU A 237 28.31 -22.24 -28.42
N ASN A 238 29.16 -22.78 -29.29
CA ASN A 238 30.60 -22.88 -29.14
C ASN A 238 31.40 -21.67 -29.68
N SER A 239 30.72 -20.62 -30.16
CA SER A 239 31.35 -19.38 -30.64
C SER A 239 30.52 -18.15 -30.27
N GLU A 240 31.08 -16.96 -30.46
CA GLU A 240 30.35 -15.70 -30.22
C GLU A 240 29.11 -15.55 -31.11
N ASP A 241 29.08 -16.17 -32.29
CA ASP A 241 27.94 -16.08 -33.21
C ASP A 241 26.65 -16.66 -32.62
N GLY A 242 26.76 -17.51 -31.59
CA GLY A 242 25.62 -18.03 -30.83
C GLY A 242 24.99 -17.02 -29.87
N TYR A 243 25.64 -15.87 -29.63
CA TYR A 243 25.33 -14.97 -28.53
C TYR A 243 25.29 -13.50 -28.94
N GLN A 244 24.31 -12.77 -28.41
CA GLN A 244 24.22 -11.31 -28.53
C GLN A 244 24.46 -10.67 -27.16
N PRO A 245 25.52 -9.85 -26.96
CA PRO A 245 25.75 -9.19 -25.68
C PRO A 245 24.67 -8.14 -25.39
N TYR A 246 24.23 -8.07 -24.12
CA TYR A 246 23.43 -6.96 -23.64
C TYR A 246 24.32 -5.72 -23.52
N THR A 247 24.09 -4.72 -24.38
CA THR A 247 24.81 -3.45 -24.38
C THR A 247 23.87 -2.31 -24.02
N ALA A 248 24.32 -1.42 -23.13
CA ALA A 248 23.62 -0.18 -22.87
C ALA A 248 23.99 0.83 -23.99
N ALA A 249 23.01 1.23 -24.81
CA ALA A 249 23.25 2.18 -25.89
C ALA A 249 23.51 3.61 -25.35
N ALA A 250 22.66 4.08 -24.44
CA ALA A 250 22.83 5.36 -23.76
C ALA A 250 22.21 5.30 -22.36
N ALA A 251 22.91 5.81 -21.37
CA ALA A 251 22.37 6.01 -20.03
C ALA A 251 21.69 7.38 -19.95
N ALA A 252 20.48 7.46 -19.37
CA ALA A 252 19.77 8.73 -19.19
C ALA A 252 20.50 9.70 -18.24
N SER A 253 21.27 9.16 -17.29
CA SER A 253 22.13 9.92 -16.38
C SER A 253 23.23 9.02 -15.85
N VAL A 254 24.47 9.52 -15.81
CA VAL A 254 25.61 8.83 -15.22
C VAL A 254 26.26 9.76 -14.20
N PRO A 255 26.03 9.53 -12.89
CA PRO A 255 26.73 10.27 -11.86
C PRO A 255 28.24 10.08 -12.02
N TRP A 256 29.00 11.17 -12.01
CA TRP A 256 30.46 11.12 -12.14
C TRP A 256 31.14 10.29 -11.04
N THR A 257 30.49 10.20 -9.87
CA THR A 257 30.91 9.36 -8.74
C THR A 257 30.98 7.87 -9.11
N GLY A 258 30.10 7.39 -10.00
CA GLY A 258 30.04 5.99 -10.44
C GLY A 258 30.93 5.65 -11.64
N VAL A 259 31.54 6.63 -12.30
CA VAL A 259 32.44 6.40 -13.44
C VAL A 259 33.81 5.93 -12.91
N THR A 260 34.20 4.69 -13.18
CA THR A 260 35.54 4.15 -12.89
C THR A 260 36.51 4.41 -14.04
N GLY A 261 37.82 4.48 -13.78
CA GLY A 261 38.83 4.73 -14.82
C GLY A 261 38.80 6.15 -15.40
N LYS A 262 38.09 7.07 -14.75
CA LYS A 262 38.09 8.50 -15.10
C LYS A 262 39.46 9.13 -14.80
N PRO A 263 39.93 10.10 -15.61
CA PRO A 263 41.14 10.85 -15.28
C PRO A 263 41.00 11.57 -13.93
N ASP A 264 41.98 11.40 -13.05
CA ASP A 264 42.03 12.08 -11.74
C ASP A 264 42.27 13.59 -11.87
N LYS A 265 42.81 14.02 -13.02
CA LYS A 265 43.12 15.42 -13.30
C LYS A 265 42.80 15.75 -14.76
N PHE A 266 41.87 16.69 -14.94
CA PHE A 266 41.66 17.37 -16.21
C PHE A 266 42.70 18.48 -16.33
N THR A 267 43.96 18.13 -16.57
CA THR A 267 44.97 19.17 -16.83
C THR A 267 44.69 19.69 -18.24
N PRO A 268 44.21 20.93 -18.41
CA PRO A 268 44.09 21.50 -19.74
C PRO A 268 45.50 21.60 -20.31
N ASP A 269 45.64 21.36 -21.62
CA ASP A 269 46.90 21.65 -22.29
C ASP A 269 47.27 23.13 -22.12
N THR A 270 48.57 23.41 -22.19
CA THR A 270 49.09 24.77 -22.20
C THR A 270 48.38 25.58 -23.29
N HIS A 271 47.75 26.68 -22.92
CA HIS A 271 47.09 27.59 -23.84
C HIS A 271 47.46 29.04 -23.54
N THR A 272 47.26 29.90 -24.52
CA THR A 272 47.57 31.32 -24.47
C THR A 272 46.30 32.13 -24.69
N HIS A 273 46.21 33.29 -24.04
CA HIS A 273 45.16 34.27 -24.26
C HIS A 273 45.68 35.47 -25.04
N ALA A 274 44.89 35.97 -25.99
CA ALA A 274 45.11 37.28 -26.56
C ALA A 274 44.68 38.35 -25.53
N ILE A 275 45.24 39.56 -25.61
CA ILE A 275 44.82 40.67 -24.71
C ILE A 275 43.32 40.98 -24.82
N ALA A 276 42.73 40.75 -26.01
CA ALA A 276 41.31 40.91 -26.28
C ALA A 276 40.41 39.93 -25.51
N ASP A 277 40.97 38.81 -25.02
CA ASP A 277 40.22 37.84 -24.20
C ASP A 277 39.92 38.39 -22.80
N VAL A 278 40.59 39.48 -22.40
CA VAL A 278 40.39 40.16 -21.12
C VAL A 278 39.72 41.51 -21.38
N THR A 279 38.39 41.52 -21.27
CA THR A 279 37.57 42.73 -21.45
C THR A 279 38.08 43.88 -20.57
N GLY A 280 38.42 45.02 -21.19
CA GLY A 280 38.85 46.26 -20.53
C GLY A 280 40.35 46.38 -20.25
N LEU A 281 41.17 45.35 -20.52
CA LEU A 281 42.62 45.41 -20.28
C LEU A 281 43.32 46.38 -21.24
N GLN A 282 42.91 46.43 -22.52
CA GLN A 282 43.49 47.33 -23.52
C GLN A 282 43.32 48.80 -23.12
N ASP A 283 42.09 49.21 -22.78
CA ASP A 283 41.79 50.59 -22.39
C ASP A 283 42.55 51.02 -21.12
N ALA A 284 42.70 50.10 -20.16
CA ALA A 284 43.41 50.36 -18.92
C ALA A 284 44.91 50.61 -19.15
N LEU A 285 45.53 49.94 -20.12
CA LEU A 285 46.93 50.15 -20.49
C LEU A 285 47.11 51.44 -21.28
N ASP A 286 46.22 51.71 -22.23
CA ASP A 286 46.28 52.92 -23.07
C ASP A 286 46.12 54.22 -22.25
N GLY A 287 45.48 54.15 -21.08
CA GLY A 287 45.32 55.29 -20.16
C GLY A 287 46.51 55.59 -19.24
N LYS A 288 47.60 54.82 -19.25
CA LYS A 288 48.69 54.96 -18.24
C LYS A 288 49.80 55.96 -18.59
N ALA A 289 49.88 56.45 -19.83
CA ALA A 289 50.83 57.50 -20.19
C ALA A 289 50.22 58.44 -21.24
N THR A 290 50.24 59.75 -20.99
CA THR A 290 49.91 60.74 -22.02
C THR A 290 51.00 60.69 -23.09
N LYS A 291 50.64 60.22 -24.29
CA LYS A 291 51.53 60.12 -25.45
C LYS A 291 52.13 61.48 -25.85
N ASP A 292 51.44 62.57 -25.50
CA ASP A 292 51.87 63.93 -25.77
C ASP A 292 52.12 64.67 -24.45
N HIS A 293 53.39 64.76 -24.05
CA HIS A 293 53.84 65.84 -23.17
C HIS A 293 54.98 66.58 -23.88
N VAL A 294 54.96 67.91 -23.79
CA VAL A 294 55.87 68.80 -24.50
C VAL A 294 56.52 69.75 -23.48
N HIS A 295 57.82 70.04 -23.65
CA HIS A 295 58.55 71.08 -22.92
C HIS A 295 58.71 72.31 -23.82
N ASP A 296 57.67 73.14 -23.93
CA ASP A 296 57.72 74.32 -24.81
C ASP A 296 58.36 75.51 -24.06
N SER A 297 59.37 76.17 -24.66
CA SER A 297 59.99 77.38 -24.11
C SER A 297 59.15 78.62 -24.40
N GLU A 298 58.96 79.51 -23.44
CA GLU A 298 58.03 80.65 -23.55
C GLU A 298 58.70 81.91 -24.16
N LYS A 299 58.04 82.56 -25.13
CA LYS A 299 58.54 83.81 -25.75
C LYS A 299 58.29 85.01 -24.86
N VAL A 300 59.30 85.84 -24.61
CA VAL A 300 59.18 87.10 -23.86
C VAL A 300 59.55 88.31 -24.70
N VAL A 301 58.80 89.40 -24.52
CA VAL A 301 59.03 90.72 -25.17
C VAL A 301 59.71 91.73 -24.24
N ASN A 302 59.82 91.37 -22.96
CA ASN A 302 60.49 92.12 -21.92
C ASN A 302 61.07 91.13 -20.91
N TRP A 303 62.40 91.11 -20.72
CA TRP A 303 63.01 90.19 -19.76
C TRP A 303 62.55 90.42 -18.32
N ASN A 304 62.07 91.63 -17.95
CA ASN A 304 61.56 91.87 -16.60
C ASN A 304 60.26 91.09 -16.30
N ASN A 305 59.56 90.59 -17.34
CA ASN A 305 58.34 89.80 -17.16
C ASN A 305 58.63 88.31 -16.94
N ALA A 306 59.83 87.84 -17.26
CA ALA A 306 60.23 86.43 -17.11
C ALA A 306 60.59 86.12 -15.66
N ILE A 307 59.58 85.98 -14.78
CA ILE A 307 59.77 85.79 -13.34
C ILE A 307 59.41 84.39 -12.83
N THR A 308 58.89 83.52 -13.69
CA THR A 308 58.53 82.14 -13.38
C THR A 308 59.68 81.21 -13.76
N SER A 309 59.86 80.10 -13.05
CA SER A 309 60.91 79.13 -13.41
C SER A 309 60.59 78.42 -14.71
N GLY A 310 61.51 78.43 -15.67
CA GLY A 310 61.31 77.82 -16.98
C GLY A 310 62.31 78.30 -18.03
N ALA A 311 62.24 77.67 -19.20
CA ALA A 311 63.01 78.07 -20.38
C ALA A 311 62.27 79.15 -21.16
N TYR A 312 62.98 80.20 -21.55
CA TYR A 312 62.45 81.38 -22.22
C TYR A 312 63.31 81.78 -23.42
N TYR A 313 62.70 82.48 -24.39
CA TYR A 313 63.43 83.13 -25.48
C TYR A 313 62.89 84.53 -25.78
N ALA A 314 63.77 85.45 -26.20
CA ALA A 314 63.46 86.84 -26.51
C ALA A 314 64.09 87.25 -27.84
N ALA A 315 63.40 88.07 -28.62
CA ALA A 315 63.94 88.67 -29.84
C ALA A 315 64.87 89.85 -29.53
N ALA A 316 65.68 90.28 -30.52
CA ALA A 316 66.67 91.35 -30.34
C ALA A 316 66.09 92.70 -29.92
N ASP A 317 64.82 92.95 -30.27
CA ASP A 317 64.06 94.15 -29.95
C ASP A 317 63.32 94.09 -28.60
N ALA A 318 63.45 92.98 -27.85
CA ALA A 318 62.86 92.88 -26.53
C ALA A 318 63.44 93.91 -25.56
N THR A 319 62.57 94.46 -24.71
CA THR A 319 62.97 95.46 -23.72
C THR A 319 63.75 94.81 -22.58
N ASN A 320 64.72 95.55 -22.03
CA ASN A 320 65.65 95.06 -20.99
C ASN A 320 66.51 93.86 -21.43
N ASN A 321 66.73 93.69 -22.74
CA ASN A 321 67.79 92.81 -23.23
C ASN A 321 69.17 93.26 -22.72
N PRO A 322 70.13 92.34 -22.52
CA PRO A 322 71.51 92.70 -22.21
C PRO A 322 72.14 93.63 -23.26
N SER A 323 71.86 93.41 -24.54
CA SER A 323 72.16 94.34 -25.64
C SER A 323 71.11 94.29 -26.76
N ALA A 324 71.00 95.35 -27.56
CA ALA A 324 69.92 95.52 -28.56
C ALA A 324 70.20 94.85 -29.92
N ASP A 325 71.26 94.04 -30.02
CA ASP A 325 71.84 93.57 -31.29
C ASP A 325 71.62 92.08 -31.58
N ALA A 326 71.03 91.29 -30.66
CA ALA A 326 70.77 89.87 -30.87
C ALA A 326 69.60 89.31 -30.05
N ALA A 327 69.07 88.16 -30.49
CA ALA A 327 68.10 87.38 -29.72
C ALA A 327 68.79 86.65 -28.56
N TYR A 328 68.00 86.31 -27.53
CA TYR A 328 68.48 85.64 -26.33
C TYR A 328 67.62 84.43 -25.99
N SER A 329 68.25 83.32 -25.63
CA SER A 329 67.58 82.17 -25.01
C SER A 329 68.10 82.00 -23.58
N GLY A 330 67.29 81.50 -22.66
CA GLY A 330 67.74 81.41 -21.28
C GLY A 330 66.80 80.66 -20.35
N ASN A 331 67.29 80.45 -19.14
CA ASN A 331 66.52 79.84 -18.07
C ASN A 331 66.30 80.86 -16.96
N VAL A 332 65.08 80.89 -16.45
CA VAL A 332 64.73 81.66 -15.27
C VAL A 332 64.60 80.70 -14.10
N VAL A 333 65.17 81.07 -12.97
CA VAL A 333 65.01 80.35 -11.71
C VAL A 333 64.42 81.29 -10.67
N LYS A 334 63.17 81.03 -10.27
CA LYS A 334 62.49 81.75 -9.19
C LYS A 334 62.78 81.10 -7.84
N GLY A 335 63.53 81.78 -6.99
CA GLY A 335 63.83 81.37 -5.63
C GLY A 335 62.83 81.90 -4.58
N ALA A 336 63.23 81.81 -3.31
CA ALA A 336 62.47 82.35 -2.18
C ALA A 336 62.24 83.86 -2.31
N THR A 337 63.32 84.60 -2.52
CA THR A 337 63.34 86.07 -2.46
C THR A 337 63.96 86.71 -3.70
N ILE A 338 64.52 85.89 -4.59
CA ILE A 338 65.29 86.33 -5.75
C ILE A 338 64.82 85.57 -6.99
N VAL A 339 64.75 86.25 -8.13
CA VAL A 339 64.70 85.65 -9.46
C VAL A 339 66.09 85.76 -10.07
N THR A 340 66.63 84.66 -10.58
CA THR A 340 67.87 84.64 -11.36
C THR A 340 67.53 84.40 -12.81
N GLN A 341 68.05 85.25 -13.69
CA GLN A 341 67.94 85.09 -15.13
C GLN A 341 69.33 84.84 -15.68
N THR A 342 69.47 83.71 -16.38
CA THR A 342 70.67 83.34 -17.11
C THR A 342 70.28 83.24 -18.57
N VAL A 343 70.82 84.14 -19.39
CA VAL A 343 70.50 84.23 -20.81
C VAL A 343 71.76 84.19 -21.65
N VAL A 344 71.67 83.57 -22.81
CA VAL A 344 72.75 83.37 -23.76
C VAL A 344 72.40 84.14 -25.01
N LYS A 345 73.39 84.86 -25.55
CA LYS A 345 73.25 85.56 -26.82
C LYS A 345 73.24 84.54 -27.96
N GLU A 346 72.15 84.49 -28.72
CA GLU A 346 72.06 83.65 -29.92
C GLU A 346 72.76 84.38 -31.07
N THR A 347 73.98 83.96 -31.43
CA THR A 347 74.74 84.51 -32.56
C THR A 347 75.44 83.38 -33.31
N VAL A 348 75.50 83.50 -34.64
CA VAL A 348 76.01 82.46 -35.55
C VAL A 348 77.53 82.52 -35.79
N SER A 349 78.24 83.53 -35.27
CA SER A 349 79.69 83.71 -35.42
C SER A 349 80.24 84.64 -34.32
N GLY A 350 81.39 84.29 -33.74
CA GLY A 350 82.08 85.08 -32.70
C GLY A 350 82.12 84.42 -31.32
N ASP A 351 82.59 85.17 -30.32
CA ASP A 351 82.66 84.74 -28.92
C ASP A 351 81.26 84.43 -28.34
N PHE A 352 81.21 83.50 -27.39
CA PHE A 352 79.98 83.14 -26.68
C PHE A 352 79.81 84.04 -25.46
N TYR A 353 78.63 84.66 -25.32
CA TYR A 353 78.33 85.57 -24.22
C TYR A 353 77.14 85.06 -23.41
N GLU A 354 77.37 84.85 -22.12
CA GLU A 354 76.34 84.56 -21.13
C GLU A 354 76.11 85.81 -20.28
N TYR A 355 74.85 86.15 -20.07
CA TYR A 355 74.45 87.27 -19.26
C TYR A 355 73.64 86.77 -18.08
N ILE A 356 74.03 87.21 -16.89
CA ILE A 356 73.35 86.86 -15.64
C ILE A 356 72.91 88.12 -14.93
N ARG A 357 71.68 88.14 -14.45
CA ARG A 357 71.22 89.16 -13.50
C ARG A 357 70.31 88.56 -12.45
N ARG A 358 70.13 89.30 -11.36
CA ARG A 358 69.24 88.94 -10.25
C ARG A 358 68.24 90.05 -9.98
N GLY A 359 67.00 89.67 -9.70
CA GLY A 359 65.93 90.58 -9.30
C GLY A 359 65.42 90.24 -7.90
N GLN A 360 65.21 91.24 -7.05
CA GLN A 360 64.60 91.05 -5.73
C GLN A 360 63.06 91.01 -5.87
N LEU A 361 62.45 89.94 -5.37
CA LEU A 361 60.99 89.81 -5.33
C LEU A 361 60.39 90.71 -4.24
N ASN A 362 59.18 91.23 -4.48
CA ASN A 362 58.36 91.83 -3.43
C ASN A 362 57.86 90.77 -2.42
N GLU A 363 57.27 91.21 -1.31
CA GLU A 363 56.81 90.33 -0.22
C GLU A 363 55.80 89.27 -0.68
N ASP A 364 54.92 89.61 -1.63
CA ASP A 364 53.93 88.68 -2.20
C ASP A 364 54.50 87.79 -3.34
N ARG A 365 55.75 88.04 -3.74
CA ARG A 365 56.51 87.27 -4.75
C ARG A 365 55.87 87.29 -6.13
N THR A 366 55.03 88.27 -6.44
CA THR A 366 54.35 88.42 -7.74
C THR A 366 55.10 89.37 -8.68
N ALA A 367 56.01 90.20 -8.18
CA ALA A 367 56.77 91.14 -8.97
C ALA A 367 58.21 91.29 -8.46
N VAL A 368 59.11 91.75 -9.34
CA VAL A 368 60.48 92.14 -8.97
C VAL A 368 60.50 93.64 -8.68
N THR A 369 60.89 94.03 -7.47
CA THR A 369 60.95 95.44 -7.04
C THR A 369 62.19 96.16 -7.54
N THR A 370 63.28 95.41 -7.74
CA THR A 370 64.57 95.96 -8.17
C THR A 370 65.33 94.91 -8.95
N TRP A 371 65.79 95.27 -10.15
CA TRP A 371 66.68 94.46 -10.96
C TRP A 371 68.12 94.92 -10.78
N GLY A 372 69.04 93.97 -10.62
CA GLY A 372 70.45 94.22 -10.81
C GLY A 372 70.79 94.38 -12.29
N GLU A 373 71.89 95.08 -12.57
CA GLU A 373 72.44 95.21 -13.91
C GLU A 373 72.86 93.84 -14.47
N TRP A 374 72.75 93.69 -15.79
CA TRP A 374 73.27 92.52 -16.48
C TRP A 374 74.78 92.40 -16.28
N GLN A 375 75.24 91.23 -15.86
CA GLN A 375 76.66 90.89 -15.79
C GLN A 375 77.00 90.03 -17.00
N GLU A 376 77.95 90.50 -17.80
CA GLU A 376 78.45 89.78 -18.97
C GLU A 376 79.57 88.81 -18.58
N ILE A 377 79.49 87.59 -19.08
CA ILE A 377 80.53 86.57 -19.02
C ILE A 377 80.88 86.22 -20.46
N GLN A 378 82.04 86.70 -20.91
CA GLN A 378 82.58 86.37 -22.23
C GLN A 378 83.37 85.06 -22.15
N TYR A 379 83.00 84.11 -22.99
CA TYR A 379 83.76 82.90 -23.25
C TYR A 379 84.47 83.09 -24.59
N VAL A 380 85.77 83.39 -24.50
CA VAL A 380 86.63 83.50 -25.68
C VAL A 380 86.77 82.11 -26.29
N VAL A 381 86.33 81.95 -27.52
CA VAL A 381 86.58 80.71 -28.27
C VAL A 381 88.02 80.79 -28.74
N ALA A 382 88.92 80.05 -28.10
CA ALA A 382 90.27 79.89 -28.63
C ALA A 382 90.16 79.14 -29.98
N GLU A 383 90.63 79.76 -31.07
CA GLU A 383 90.80 79.10 -32.38
C GLU A 383 91.73 77.89 -32.31
#